data_AF-A0A1Y4QPG7-F1
#
_entry.id   AF-A0A1Y4QPG7-F1
#
_cell.length_a   1.000
_cell.length_b   1.000
_cell.length_c   1.000
_cell.angle_alpha   90.00
_cell.angle_beta   90.00
_cell.angle_gamma   90.00
#
_symmetry.space_group_name_H-M   'P 1'
#
loop_
_entity.id
_entity.type
_entity.pdbx_description
1 polymer ?
#
loop_
_entity_poly.entity_id
_entity_poly.type
_entity_poly.pdbx_seq_one_letter_code
_entity_poly.pdbx_strand_id
1 'polypeptide(L)' 'MWEKLEKYLNEKEITMYQLSKNTDIPEATINNIKHKRIKSISFHAAYKIAKALEIDLEELVPDEWKEAE' A
#
# COMPACT_ATOMS: atom_id res chain seq x y z
N MET A 1 -2.39 -5.68 4.86
CA MET A 1 -1.97 -4.61 3.92
C MET A 1 -0.51 -4.74 3.49
N TRP A 2 0.48 -4.76 4.40
CA TRP A 2 1.90 -4.76 3.98
C TRP A 2 2.25 -5.90 3.01
N GLU A 3 1.81 -7.13 3.26
CA GLU A 3 2.13 -8.27 2.40
C GLU A 3 1.68 -8.08 0.94
N LYS A 4 0.48 -7.52 0.73
CA LYS A 4 -0.03 -7.14 -0.60
C LYS A 4 0.79 -5.99 -1.20
N LEU A 5 1.05 -4.96 -0.39
CA LEU A 5 1.84 -3.80 -0.83
C LEU A 5 3.26 -4.20 -1.25
N GLU A 6 3.93 -5.04 -0.47
CA GLU A 6 5.28 -5.55 -0.75
C GLU A 6 5.34 -6.37 -2.03
N LYS A 7 4.32 -7.22 -2.26
CA LYS A 7 4.18 -7.96 -3.52
C LYS A 7 4.18 -6.99 -4.72
N TYR A 8 3.32 -5.98 -4.72
CA TYR A 8 3.22 -5.02 -5.84
C TYR A 8 4.43 -4.11 -5.97
N LEU A 9 5.08 -3.74 -4.87
CA LEU A 9 6.34 -3.00 -4.91
C LEU A 9 7.44 -3.81 -5.60
N ASN A 10 7.54 -5.10 -5.31
CA ASN A 10 8.51 -5.99 -5.95
C ASN A 10 8.18 -6.24 -7.42
N GLU A 11 6.91 -6.51 -7.76
CA GLU A 11 6.47 -6.75 -9.14
C GLU A 11 6.69 -5.53 -10.05
N LYS A 12 6.60 -4.32 -9.50
CA LYS A 12 6.77 -3.06 -10.24
C LYS A 12 8.16 -2.44 -10.10
N GLU A 13 9.06 -3.11 -9.37
CA GLU A 13 10.41 -2.62 -9.08
C GLU A 13 10.42 -1.20 -8.45
N ILE A 14 9.41 -0.91 -7.64
CA ILE A 14 9.24 0.37 -6.94
C ILE A 14 9.79 0.24 -5.52
N THR A 15 10.74 1.08 -5.17
CA THR A 15 11.26 1.19 -3.79
C THR A 15 10.29 1.96 -2.90
N MET A 16 10.38 1.77 -1.58
CA MET A 16 9.61 2.57 -0.60
C MET A 16 9.87 4.08 -0.76
N TYR A 17 11.09 4.47 -1.11
CA TYR A 17 11.47 5.85 -1.39
C TYR A 17 10.71 6.41 -2.60
N GLN A 18 10.71 5.68 -3.72
CA GLN A 18 9.94 6.06 -4.91
C GLN A 18 8.44 6.10 -4.63
N LEU A 19 7.90 5.13 -3.88
CA LEU A 19 6.50 5.16 -3.46
C LEU A 19 6.19 6.43 -2.65
N SER A 20 7.05 6.81 -1.72
CA SER A 20 6.90 8.03 -0.93
C SER A 20 6.85 9.27 -1.82
N LYS A 21 7.79 9.39 -2.78
CA LYS A 21 7.84 10.52 -3.70
C LYS A 21 6.64 10.58 -4.65
N ASN A 22 6.19 9.43 -5.15
CA ASN A 22 5.09 9.37 -6.11
C ASN A 22 3.72 9.62 -5.45
N THR A 23 3.58 9.31 -4.16
CA THR A 23 2.31 9.42 -3.41
C THR A 23 2.25 10.63 -2.50
N ASP A 24 3.38 11.33 -2.28
CA ASP A 24 3.51 12.36 -1.25
C ASP A 24 3.18 11.83 0.17
N ILE A 25 3.35 10.52 0.38
CA ILE A 25 3.20 9.88 1.68
C ILE A 25 4.59 9.80 2.32
N PRO A 26 4.79 10.28 3.55
CA PRO A 26 6.10 10.22 4.20
C PRO A 26 6.63 8.78 4.28
N GLU A 27 7.93 8.59 4.03
CA GLU A 27 8.59 7.28 4.19
C GLU A 27 8.38 6.69 5.58
N ALA A 28 8.32 7.54 6.61
CA ALA A 28 8.00 7.11 7.98
C ALA A 28 6.64 6.41 8.08
N THR A 29 5.64 6.89 7.34
CA THR A 29 4.31 6.27 7.26
C THR A 29 4.39 4.91 6.57
N ILE A 30 5.11 4.82 5.45
CA ILE A 30 5.30 3.55 4.72
C ILE A 30 6.05 2.54 5.61
N ASN A 31 7.07 3.00 6.34
CA ASN A 31 7.81 2.17 7.28
C ASN A 31 6.94 1.70 8.46
N ASN A 32 6.01 2.54 8.92
CA ASN A 32 5.02 2.15 9.93
C ASN A 32 4.04 1.10 9.40
N ILE A 33 3.64 1.15 8.11
CA ILE A 33 2.86 0.09 7.46
C ILE A 33 3.67 -1.21 7.45
N LYS A 34 4.94 -1.16 7.03
CA LYS A 34 5.86 -2.31 6.97
C LYS A 34 6.00 -3.02 8.30
N HIS A 35 6.26 -2.27 9.36
CA HIS A 35 6.44 -2.82 10.70
C HIS A 35 5.13 -3.10 11.43
N LYS A 36 3.97 -3.07 10.73
CA LYS A 36 2.63 -3.29 11.31
C LYS A 36 2.36 -2.39 12.53
N ARG A 37 2.98 -1.18 12.58
CA ARG A 37 2.86 -0.21 13.68
C ARG A 37 1.56 0.60 13.62
N ILE A 38 0.93 0.64 12.44
CA ILE A 38 -0.39 1.22 12.25
C ILE A 38 -1.36 0.14 11.80
N LYS A 39 -2.57 0.18 12.34
CA LYS A 39 -3.64 -0.78 12.05
C LYS A 39 -4.45 -0.41 10.80
N SER A 40 -4.43 0.87 10.41
CA SER A 40 -5.16 1.39 9.28
C SER A 40 -4.47 2.64 8.70
N ILE A 41 -4.78 2.94 7.45
CA ILE A 41 -4.45 4.21 6.79
C ILE A 41 -5.74 4.88 6.30
N SER A 42 -5.68 6.17 5.99
CA SER A 42 -6.82 6.85 5.39
C SER A 42 -7.11 6.30 3.99
N PHE A 43 -8.39 6.36 3.60
CA PHE A 43 -8.82 6.00 2.24
C PHE A 43 -8.01 6.77 1.18
N HIS A 44 -7.79 8.06 1.39
CA HIS A 44 -7.01 8.90 0.48
C HIS A 44 -5.56 8.39 0.30
N ALA A 45 -4.91 7.96 1.39
CA ALA A 45 -3.56 7.40 1.31
C ALA A 45 -3.57 6.05 0.57
N ALA A 46 -4.54 5.17 0.86
CA ALA A 46 -4.69 3.90 0.17
C ALA A 46 -4.95 4.09 -1.33
N TYR A 47 -5.82 5.03 -1.70
CA TYR A 47 -6.10 5.40 -3.08
C TYR A 47 -4.86 5.91 -3.81
N LYS A 48 -4.09 6.81 -3.18
CA LYS A 48 -2.83 7.29 -3.76
C LYS A 48 -1.82 6.16 -3.99
N ILE A 49 -1.68 5.23 -3.04
CA ILE A 49 -0.80 4.06 -3.18
C ILE A 49 -1.26 3.20 -4.36
N ALA A 50 -2.55 2.88 -4.44
CA ALA A 50 -3.11 2.09 -5.53
C ALA A 50 -2.86 2.76 -6.89
N LYS A 51 -3.09 4.07 -7.00
CA LYS A 51 -2.80 4.83 -8.22
C LYS A 51 -1.32 4.87 -8.59
N ALA A 52 -0.43 5.05 -7.62
CA ALA A 52 1.03 5.04 -7.85
C ALA A 52 1.56 3.66 -8.26
N LEU A 53 0.87 2.61 -7.83
CA LEU A 53 1.16 1.23 -8.22
C LEU A 53 0.31 0.78 -9.41
N GLU A 54 -0.54 1.62 -10.00
CA GLU A 54 -1.44 1.23 -11.11
C GLU A 54 -2.19 -0.10 -10.86
N ILE A 55 -2.78 -0.22 -9.67
CA ILE A 55 -3.64 -1.33 -9.27
C ILE A 55 -4.97 -0.80 -8.77
N ASP A 56 -5.96 -1.69 -8.67
CA ASP A 56 -7.22 -1.41 -8.00
C ASP A 56 -7.02 -1.33 -6.47
N LEU A 57 -7.88 -0.57 -5.79
CA LEU A 57 -7.74 -0.33 -4.35
C LEU A 57 -7.94 -1.62 -3.54
N GLU A 58 -8.83 -2.48 -4.02
CA GLU A 58 -9.22 -3.77 -3.47
C GLU A 58 -8.03 -4.75 -3.41
N GLU A 59 -7.00 -4.53 -4.22
CA GLU A 59 -5.78 -5.34 -4.21
C GLU A 59 -4.89 -5.09 -2.99
N LEU A 60 -5.08 -3.95 -2.31
CA LEU A 60 -4.40 -3.64 -1.05
C LEU A 60 -5.15 -4.18 0.18
N VAL A 61 -6.41 -4.57 0.00
CA VAL A 61 -7.28 -5.09 1.05
C VAL A 61 -6.94 -6.55 1.35
N PRO A 62 -6.89 -6.98 2.63
CA PRO A 62 -6.69 -8.39 2.98
C PRO A 62 -7.77 -9.29 2.36
N ASP A 63 -7.38 -10.50 1.93
CA ASP A 63 -8.34 -11.44 1.32
C ASP A 63 -9.44 -11.86 2.31
N GLU A 64 -9.16 -11.85 3.63
CA GLU A 64 -10.14 -12.11 4.69
C GLU A 64 -11.32 -11.12 4.71
N TRP A 65 -11.17 -9.96 4.08
CA TRP A 65 -12.22 -8.93 3.99
C TRP A 65 -12.95 -8.97 2.66
N LYS A 66 -12.47 -9.77 1.71
CA LYS A 66 -13.19 -10.01 0.46
C LYS A 66 -14.31 -11.01 0.81
N GLU A 67 -15.56 -10.56 0.72
CA GLU A 67 -16.69 -11.47 0.88
C GLU A 67 -16.56 -12.60 -0.14
N ALA A 68 -16.76 -13.84 0.30
CA ALA A 68 -16.80 -14.99 -0.60
C ALA A 68 -18.08 -14.85 -1.45
N GLU A 69 -17.90 -14.50 -2.71
CA GLU A 69 -18.96 -14.45 -3.72
C GLU A 69 -19.51 -15.87 -4.03
#